data_AF-A0A1T5DPP8-F1
#
_entry.id   AF-A0A1T5DPP8-F1
#
_cell.length_a   1.000
_cell.length_b   1.000
_cell.length_c   1.000
_cell.angle_alpha   90.00
_cell.angle_beta   90.00
_cell.angle_gamma   90.00
#
_symmetry.space_group_name_H-M   'P 1'
#
loop_
_entity.id
_entity.type
_entity.pdbx_description
1 polymer ?
#
loop_
_entity_poly.entity_id
_entity_poly.type
_entity_poly.pdbx_seq_one_letter_code
_entity_poly.pdbx_strand_id
1 'polypeptide(L)'
;MYRLGLSRKRIADLVGAEPATVGYHLVIARRQDLRLEAAHMAAAGTKPKPSASSLARMDEVIAWIEAEGKLPRERSENKEERSMARWLSDRRREAAQGTLHAAYGEGLARVPGWGWNHRAAAEEARWHRRLAQLVVFREEGNDWPRHKNCDSEREHTLGVWVHAQRQKHRHGELEAEKVKLLDTAVPGWQAGRTRGRLTRR
;
A
#
# COMPACT_ATOMS: atom_id res chain seq x y z
N MET A 1 -26.09 16.18 14.18
CA MET A 1 -25.32 16.19 12.92
C MET A 1 -23.85 15.79 13.12
N TYR A 2 -23.09 16.45 13.98
CA TYR A 2 -21.68 16.07 14.23
C TYR A 2 -21.50 14.65 14.79
N ARG A 3 -22.33 14.25 15.76
CA ARG A 3 -22.38 12.86 16.28
C ARG A 3 -22.61 11.80 15.20
N LEU A 4 -23.20 12.17 14.06
CA LEU A 4 -23.47 11.29 12.92
C LEU A 4 -22.31 11.24 11.91
N GLY A 5 -21.12 11.75 12.29
CA GLY A 5 -19.93 11.70 11.44
C GLY A 5 -19.80 12.83 10.43
N LEU A 6 -20.73 13.80 10.40
CA LEU A 6 -20.66 14.93 9.46
C LEU A 6 -19.54 15.90 9.84
N SER A 7 -18.79 16.37 8.85
CA SER A 7 -17.74 17.38 9.03
C SER A 7 -18.32 18.75 9.36
N ARG A 8 -17.55 19.60 10.06
CA ARG A 8 -17.94 20.99 10.38
C ARG A 8 -18.43 21.77 9.16
N LYS A 9 -17.78 21.60 8.01
CA LYS A 9 -18.12 22.28 6.76
C LYS A 9 -19.46 21.78 6.22
N ARG A 10 -19.68 20.46 6.23
CA ARG A 10 -20.93 19.87 5.76
C ARG A 10 -22.12 20.25 6.64
N ILE A 11 -21.91 20.38 7.96
CA ILE A 11 -22.93 20.87 8.89
C ILE A 11 -23.27 22.32 8.55
N ALA A 12 -22.25 23.19 8.44
CA ALA A 12 -22.41 24.59 8.08
C ALA A 12 -23.24 24.79 6.79
N ASP A 13 -22.91 24.02 5.74
CA ASP A 13 -23.65 24.05 4.46
C ASP A 13 -25.13 23.65 4.62
N LEU A 14 -25.44 22.69 5.50
CA LEU A 14 -26.82 22.17 5.70
C LEU A 14 -27.70 23.10 6.53
N VAL A 15 -27.14 23.79 7.53
CA VAL A 15 -27.88 24.74 8.38
C VAL A 15 -27.78 26.19 7.91
N GLY A 16 -27.06 26.46 6.82
CA GLY A 16 -26.85 27.82 6.32
C GLY A 16 -26.08 28.70 7.30
N ALA A 17 -25.14 28.12 8.04
CA ALA A 17 -24.33 28.81 9.05
C ALA A 17 -22.86 28.91 8.62
N GLU A 18 -22.10 29.80 9.27
CA GLU A 18 -20.66 29.86 9.04
C GLU A 18 -19.92 28.67 9.70
N PRO A 19 -18.92 28.05 9.04
CA PRO A 19 -18.15 26.95 9.62
C PRO A 19 -17.46 27.28 10.95
N ALA A 20 -17.09 28.55 11.18
CA ALA A 20 -16.50 29.03 12.42
C ALA A 20 -17.51 28.94 13.59
N THR A 21 -18.75 29.36 13.37
CA THR A 21 -19.85 29.27 14.33
C THR A 21 -20.15 27.81 14.70
N VAL A 22 -20.18 26.91 13.71
CA VAL A 22 -20.31 25.47 13.97
C VAL A 22 -19.15 24.97 14.82
N GLY A 23 -17.91 25.37 14.50
CA GLY A 23 -16.72 25.00 15.27
C GLY A 23 -16.81 25.42 16.74
N TYR A 24 -17.24 26.66 17.00
CA TYR A 24 -17.43 27.18 18.36
C TYR A 24 -18.43 26.34 19.17
N HIS A 25 -19.59 26.04 18.60
CA HIS A 25 -20.60 25.22 19.28
C HIS A 25 -20.15 23.77 19.49
N LEU A 26 -19.32 23.22 18.60
CA LEU A 26 -18.74 21.87 18.80
C LEU A 26 -17.74 21.81 19.96
N VAL A 27 -16.97 22.89 20.20
CA VAL A 27 -16.09 22.95 21.37
C VAL A 27 -16.89 22.90 22.67
N ILE A 28 -18.01 23.63 22.75
CA ILE A 28 -18.90 23.61 23.90
C ILE A 28 -19.55 22.22 24.05
N ALA A 29 -20.05 21.65 22.96
CA ALA A 29 -20.70 20.34 22.97
C ALA A 29 -19.76 19.19 23.41
N ARG A 30 -18.49 19.23 23.02
CA ARG A 30 -17.47 18.25 23.45
C ARG A 30 -17.15 18.33 24.93
N ARG A 31 -17.23 19.52 25.54
CA ARG A 31 -17.03 19.69 26.99
C ARG A 31 -18.20 19.14 27.80
N GLN A 32 -19.40 19.17 27.24
CA GLN A 32 -20.62 18.67 27.88
C GLN A 32 -20.81 17.15 27.68
N ASP A 33 -20.41 16.62 26.52
CA ASP A 33 -20.47 15.19 26.21
C ASP A 33 -19.14 14.68 25.65
N LEU A 34 -18.36 14.03 26.52
CA LEU A 34 -17.08 13.40 26.16
C LEU A 34 -17.24 12.25 25.15
N ARG A 35 -18.43 11.64 25.03
CA ARG A 35 -18.71 10.57 24.06
C ARG A 35 -19.02 11.11 22.67
N LEU A 36 -19.23 12.42 22.52
CA LEU A 36 -19.56 13.04 21.23
C LEU A 36 -18.47 12.80 20.19
N GLU A 37 -17.20 12.91 20.58
CA GLU A 37 -16.06 12.68 19.68
C GLU A 37 -15.94 11.22 19.29
N ALA A 38 -16.06 10.29 20.26
CA ALA A 38 -16.02 8.85 19.98
C ALA A 38 -17.17 8.43 19.04
N ALA A 39 -18.37 8.95 19.26
CA ALA A 39 -19.52 8.71 18.39
C ALA A 39 -19.34 9.32 16.99
N HIS A 40 -18.78 10.54 16.90
CA HIS A 40 -18.41 11.15 15.62
C HIS A 40 -17.40 10.29 14.87
N MET A 41 -16.34 9.83 15.52
CA MET A 41 -15.30 9.00 14.89
C MET A 41 -15.85 7.63 14.43
N ALA A 42 -16.71 7.01 15.23
CA ALA A 42 -17.38 5.77 14.85
C ALA A 42 -18.28 5.95 13.61
N ALA A 43 -19.05 7.04 13.57
CA ALA A 43 -19.92 7.34 12.44
C ALA A 43 -19.15 7.84 11.19
N ALA A 44 -18.12 8.67 11.37
CA ALA A 44 -17.28 9.20 10.30
C ALA A 44 -16.38 8.12 9.67
N GLY A 45 -15.98 7.11 10.45
CA GLY A 45 -15.24 5.95 9.96
C GLY A 45 -16.08 5.01 9.09
N THR A 46 -17.41 5.14 9.11
CA THR A 46 -18.31 4.37 8.24
C THR A 46 -18.28 4.98 6.85
N LYS A 47 -17.52 4.35 5.94
CA LYS A 47 -17.49 4.76 4.52
C LYS A 47 -18.92 4.74 3.96
N PRO A 48 -19.29 5.71 3.10
CA PRO A 48 -20.59 5.71 2.46
C PRO A 48 -20.78 4.40 1.69
N LYS A 49 -22.00 3.87 1.74
CA LYS A 49 -22.39 2.67 1.02
C LYS A 49 -22.03 2.82 -0.47
N PRO A 50 -21.44 1.80 -1.12
CA PRO A 50 -21.19 1.83 -2.55
C PRO A 50 -22.45 2.18 -3.33
N SER A 51 -22.31 3.02 -4.37
CA SER A 51 -23.43 3.33 -5.27
C SER A 51 -23.90 2.08 -6.00
N ALA A 52 -25.16 2.07 -6.45
CA ALA A 52 -25.71 0.98 -7.27
C ALA A 52 -24.84 0.70 -8.51
N SER A 53 -24.34 1.75 -9.16
CA SER A 53 -23.40 1.62 -10.28
C SER A 53 -22.08 0.94 -9.92
N SER A 54 -21.57 1.15 -8.70
CA SER A 54 -20.33 0.53 -8.27
C SER A 54 -20.51 -0.94 -7.89
N LEU A 55 -21.68 -1.31 -7.37
CA LEU A 55 -22.06 -2.71 -7.15
C LEU A 55 -22.29 -3.43 -8.49
N ALA A 56 -22.97 -2.80 -9.45
CA ALA A 56 -23.16 -3.37 -10.77
C ALA A 56 -21.81 -3.68 -11.47
N ARG A 57 -20.82 -2.79 -11.32
CA ARG A 57 -19.45 -3.04 -11.81
C ARG A 57 -18.76 -4.22 -11.10
N MET A 58 -19.01 -4.41 -9.82
CA MET A 58 -18.51 -5.60 -9.11
C MET A 58 -19.14 -6.86 -9.68
N ASP A 59 -20.47 -6.87 -9.86
CA ASP A 59 -21.19 -8.02 -10.40
C ASP A 59 -20.74 -8.35 -11.83
N GLU A 60 -20.48 -7.34 -12.67
CA GLU A 60 -19.91 -7.51 -14.01
C GLU A 60 -18.53 -8.21 -13.98
N VAL A 61 -17.65 -7.78 -13.06
CA VAL A 61 -16.32 -8.39 -12.91
C VAL A 61 -16.43 -9.83 -12.42
N ILE A 62 -17.34 -10.11 -11.47
CA ILE A 62 -17.58 -11.46 -10.96
C ILE A 62 -18.10 -12.37 -12.08
N ALA A 63 -19.12 -11.92 -12.82
CA ALA A 63 -19.68 -12.67 -13.93
C ALA A 63 -18.64 -12.98 -15.02
N TRP A 64 -17.76 -12.02 -15.32
CA TRP A 64 -16.66 -12.24 -16.26
C TRP A 64 -15.67 -13.31 -15.77
N ILE A 65 -15.31 -13.29 -14.48
CA ILE A 65 -14.41 -14.30 -13.89
C ILE A 65 -15.05 -15.68 -13.92
N GLU A 66 -16.34 -15.78 -13.61
CA GLU A 66 -17.10 -17.03 -13.66
C GLU A 66 -17.18 -17.57 -15.10
N ALA A 67 -17.39 -16.70 -16.09
CA ALA A 67 -17.46 -17.08 -17.49
C ALA A 67 -16.10 -17.54 -18.06
N GLU A 68 -15.02 -16.83 -17.75
CA GLU A 68 -13.69 -17.11 -18.30
C GLU A 68 -12.87 -18.11 -17.46
N GLY A 69 -13.31 -18.39 -16.22
CA GLY A 69 -12.62 -19.27 -15.28
C GLY A 69 -11.23 -18.77 -14.83
N LYS A 70 -10.93 -17.48 -15.06
CA LYS A 70 -9.62 -16.87 -14.78
C LYS A 70 -9.79 -15.45 -14.23
N LEU A 71 -8.76 -14.99 -13.52
CA LEU A 71 -8.70 -13.61 -13.05
C LEU A 71 -8.23 -12.67 -14.19
N PRO A 72 -8.81 -11.46 -14.31
CA PRO A 72 -8.43 -10.47 -15.31
C PRO A 72 -6.94 -10.09 -15.21
N ARG A 73 -6.28 -9.95 -16.37
CA ARG A 73 -4.86 -9.60 -16.44
C ARG A 73 -4.64 -8.13 -16.80
N GLU A 74 -3.78 -7.44 -16.06
CA GLU A 74 -3.40 -6.03 -16.33
C GLU A 74 -2.69 -5.84 -17.68
N ARG A 75 -2.08 -6.90 -18.22
CA ARG A 75 -1.35 -6.89 -19.50
C ARG A 75 -2.11 -7.56 -20.65
N SER A 76 -3.44 -7.70 -20.53
CA SER A 76 -4.26 -8.20 -21.63
C SER A 76 -4.34 -7.20 -22.79
N GLU A 77 -4.51 -7.71 -24.00
CA GLU A 77 -4.79 -6.89 -25.20
C GLU A 77 -6.18 -6.24 -25.10
N ASN A 78 -7.13 -6.91 -24.44
CA ASN A 78 -8.48 -6.38 -24.25
C ASN A 78 -8.49 -5.22 -23.23
N LYS A 79 -9.09 -4.09 -23.62
CA LYS A 79 -9.24 -2.91 -22.77
C LYS A 79 -10.15 -3.16 -21.58
N GLU A 80 -11.21 -3.95 -21.75
CA GLU A 80 -12.17 -4.27 -20.69
C GLU A 80 -11.52 -5.15 -19.62
N GLU A 81 -10.83 -6.21 -20.01
CA GLU A 81 -10.08 -7.07 -19.08
C GLU A 81 -9.05 -6.25 -18.28
N ARG A 82 -8.32 -5.33 -18.91
CA ARG A 82 -7.40 -4.43 -18.20
C ARG A 82 -8.11 -3.51 -17.21
N SER A 83 -9.31 -3.02 -17.55
CA SER A 83 -10.14 -2.19 -16.68
C SER A 83 -10.62 -2.97 -15.44
N MET A 84 -11.04 -4.22 -15.64
CA MET A 84 -11.44 -5.14 -14.57
C MET A 84 -10.24 -5.51 -13.68
N ALA A 85 -9.07 -5.78 -14.27
CA ALA A 85 -7.84 -6.10 -13.55
C ALA A 85 -7.41 -4.94 -12.64
N ARG A 86 -7.42 -3.70 -13.14
CA ARG A 86 -7.13 -2.51 -12.32
C ARG A 86 -8.12 -2.33 -11.18
N TRP A 87 -9.42 -2.51 -11.47
CA TRP A 87 -10.45 -2.40 -10.45
C TRP A 87 -10.24 -3.43 -9.32
N LEU A 88 -9.92 -4.69 -9.64
CA LEU A 88 -9.58 -5.72 -8.65
C LEU A 88 -8.31 -5.36 -7.86
N SER A 89 -7.26 -4.86 -8.52
CA SER A 89 -6.03 -4.41 -7.85
C SER A 89 -6.30 -3.29 -6.84
N ASP A 90 -7.18 -2.34 -7.17
CA ASP A 90 -7.58 -1.27 -6.24
C ASP A 90 -8.37 -1.82 -5.05
N ARG A 91 -9.35 -2.72 -5.28
CA ARG A 91 -10.11 -3.35 -4.18
C ARG A 91 -9.19 -4.17 -3.27
N ARG A 92 -8.21 -4.89 -3.83
CA ARG A 92 -7.20 -5.65 -3.05
C ARG A 92 -6.34 -4.73 -2.19
N ARG A 93 -5.91 -3.59 -2.72
CA ARG A 93 -5.15 -2.59 -1.97
C ARG A 93 -5.99 -2.04 -0.82
N GLU A 94 -7.26 -1.73 -1.06
CA GLU A 94 -8.17 -1.30 0.01
C GLU A 94 -8.36 -2.38 1.08
N ALA A 95 -8.45 -3.65 0.69
CA ALA A 95 -8.54 -4.78 1.63
C ALA A 95 -7.28 -4.90 2.49
N ALA A 96 -6.10 -4.82 1.88
CA ALA A 96 -4.81 -4.87 2.58
C ALA A 96 -4.64 -3.69 3.56
N GLN A 97 -5.21 -2.53 3.23
CA GLN A 97 -5.23 -1.35 4.11
C GLN A 97 -6.35 -1.39 5.17
N GLY A 98 -7.20 -2.43 5.17
CA GLY A 98 -8.36 -2.52 6.07
C GLY A 98 -9.46 -1.49 5.78
N THR A 99 -9.45 -0.88 4.60
CA THR A 99 -10.40 0.18 4.23
C THR A 99 -11.47 -0.29 3.23
N LEU A 100 -11.47 -1.57 2.85
CA LEU A 100 -12.48 -2.11 1.94
C LEU A 100 -13.87 -2.10 2.62
N HIS A 101 -14.87 -1.59 1.91
CA HIS A 101 -16.25 -1.59 2.41
C HIS A 101 -16.80 -3.03 2.45
N ALA A 102 -17.54 -3.38 3.52
CA ALA A 102 -18.07 -4.73 3.77
C ALA A 102 -18.80 -5.36 2.57
N ALA A 103 -19.69 -4.60 1.90
CA ALA A 103 -20.39 -5.05 0.69
C ALA A 103 -19.46 -5.55 -0.44
N TYR A 104 -18.30 -4.93 -0.65
CA TYR A 104 -17.32 -5.44 -1.62
C TYR A 104 -16.61 -6.69 -1.09
N GLY A 105 -16.32 -6.75 0.21
CA GLY A 105 -15.74 -7.92 0.84
C GLY A 105 -16.64 -9.15 0.71
N GLU A 106 -17.93 -9.02 0.97
CA GLU A 106 -18.93 -10.09 0.85
C GLU A 106 -19.11 -10.56 -0.61
N GLY A 107 -19.18 -9.62 -1.56
CA GLY A 107 -19.30 -9.96 -2.99
C GLY A 107 -18.05 -10.67 -3.51
N LEU A 108 -16.86 -10.13 -3.22
CA LEU A 108 -15.60 -10.65 -3.73
C LEU A 108 -15.14 -11.92 -3.00
N ALA A 109 -15.63 -12.19 -1.79
CA ALA A 109 -15.38 -13.47 -1.10
C ALA A 109 -15.88 -14.68 -1.89
N ARG A 110 -16.83 -14.49 -2.82
CA ARG A 110 -17.33 -15.54 -3.72
C ARG A 110 -16.35 -15.90 -4.83
N VAL A 111 -15.36 -15.05 -5.12
CA VAL A 111 -14.38 -15.24 -6.18
C VAL A 111 -13.17 -16.02 -5.66
N PRO A 112 -12.89 -17.23 -6.16
CA PRO A 112 -11.69 -17.97 -5.80
C PRO A 112 -10.42 -17.22 -6.19
N GLY A 113 -9.46 -17.11 -5.27
CA GLY A 113 -8.18 -16.44 -5.53
C GLY A 113 -8.26 -14.90 -5.62
N TRP A 114 -9.43 -14.29 -5.39
CA TRP A 114 -9.53 -12.82 -5.35
C TRP A 114 -8.62 -12.21 -4.29
N GLY A 115 -8.53 -12.82 -3.10
CA GLY A 115 -7.65 -12.35 -2.02
C GLY A 115 -6.16 -12.52 -2.31
N TRP A 116 -5.80 -13.34 -3.31
CA TRP A 116 -4.40 -13.57 -3.68
C TRP A 116 -3.91 -12.44 -4.59
N ASN A 117 -3.07 -11.57 -4.04
CA ASN A 117 -2.39 -10.57 -4.82
C ASN A 117 -1.15 -11.20 -5.51
N HIS A 118 -1.34 -11.82 -6.68
CA HIS A 118 -0.24 -12.38 -7.49
C HIS A 118 0.88 -11.37 -7.75
N ARG A 119 0.55 -10.09 -7.86
CA ARG A 119 1.54 -9.03 -8.04
C ARG A 119 2.38 -8.83 -6.78
N ALA A 120 1.77 -8.76 -5.61
CA ALA A 120 2.49 -8.69 -4.34
C ALA A 120 3.35 -9.95 -4.12
N ALA A 121 2.80 -11.14 -4.38
CA ALA A 121 3.57 -12.38 -4.30
C ALA A 121 4.76 -12.39 -5.28
N ALA A 122 4.57 -11.90 -6.50
CA ALA A 122 5.67 -11.78 -7.47
C ALA A 122 6.68 -10.69 -7.10
N GLU A 123 6.25 -9.59 -6.48
CA GLU A 123 7.13 -8.56 -5.91
C GLU A 123 7.97 -9.12 -4.77
N GLU A 124 7.35 -9.90 -3.89
CA GLU A 124 8.01 -10.58 -2.77
C GLU A 124 9.03 -11.61 -3.27
N ALA A 125 8.66 -12.44 -4.25
CA ALA A 125 9.57 -13.40 -4.88
C ALA A 125 10.75 -12.69 -5.57
N ARG A 126 10.50 -11.55 -6.23
CA ARG A 126 11.58 -10.73 -6.81
C ARG A 126 12.50 -10.16 -5.73
N TRP A 127 11.94 -9.71 -4.60
CA TRP A 127 12.72 -9.20 -3.48
C TRP A 127 13.66 -10.28 -2.93
N HIS A 128 13.14 -11.47 -2.65
CA HIS A 128 13.92 -12.62 -2.18
C HIS A 128 14.99 -13.06 -3.19
N ARG A 129 14.67 -13.08 -4.48
CA ARG A 129 15.64 -13.39 -5.54
C ARG A 129 16.79 -12.39 -5.56
N ARG A 130 16.52 -11.09 -5.37
CA ARG A 130 17.57 -10.05 -5.30
C ARG A 130 18.42 -10.18 -4.04
N LEU A 131 17.82 -10.51 -2.90
CA LEU A 131 18.56 -10.81 -1.68
C LEU A 131 19.52 -11.98 -1.90
N ALA A 132 19.04 -13.09 -2.46
CA ALA A 132 19.89 -14.25 -2.76
C ALA A 132 21.05 -13.89 -3.71
N GLN A 133 20.79 -13.11 -4.76
CA GLN A 133 21.84 -12.62 -5.66
C GLN A 133 22.88 -11.74 -4.96
N LEU A 134 22.46 -10.93 -3.99
CA LEU A 134 23.35 -10.09 -3.20
C LEU A 134 24.22 -10.91 -2.23
N VAL A 135 23.64 -11.94 -1.60
CA VAL A 135 24.38 -12.87 -0.73
C VAL A 135 25.48 -13.56 -1.54
N VAL A 136 25.13 -14.17 -2.68
CA VAL A 136 26.11 -14.81 -3.56
C VAL A 136 27.19 -13.82 -4.01
N PHE A 137 26.81 -12.60 -4.39
CA PHE A 137 27.77 -11.56 -4.78
C PHE A 137 28.77 -11.23 -3.66
N ARG A 138 28.33 -11.25 -2.40
CA ARG A 138 29.19 -11.02 -1.22
C ARG A 138 30.05 -12.24 -0.88
N GLU A 139 29.53 -13.44 -1.06
CA GLU A 139 30.28 -14.70 -0.87
C GLU A 139 31.37 -14.90 -1.92
N GLU A 140 31.17 -14.40 -3.14
CA GLU A 140 32.19 -14.33 -4.21
C GLU A 140 33.40 -13.43 -3.84
N GLY A 141 33.40 -12.79 -2.66
CA GLY A 141 34.47 -11.90 -2.20
C GLY A 141 34.36 -10.47 -2.71
N ASN A 142 33.27 -10.14 -3.42
CA ASN A 142 33.05 -8.79 -3.89
C ASN A 142 32.64 -7.86 -2.73
N ASP A 143 33.13 -6.63 -2.79
CA ASP A 143 32.71 -5.57 -1.89
C ASP A 143 31.33 -4.99 -2.32
N TRP A 144 30.75 -4.01 -1.62
CA TRP A 144 29.35 -3.60 -1.83
C TRP A 144 29.07 -3.12 -3.27
N PRO A 145 28.00 -3.63 -3.92
CA PRO A 145 27.68 -3.30 -5.31
C PRO A 145 27.38 -1.81 -5.49
N ARG A 146 27.90 -1.22 -6.56
CA ARG A 146 27.68 0.19 -6.90
C ARG A 146 26.55 0.36 -7.89
N HIS A 147 25.77 1.43 -7.73
CA HIS A 147 24.81 1.86 -8.75
C HIS A 147 25.42 2.87 -9.76
N LYS A 148 26.62 3.39 -9.50
CA LYS A 148 27.39 4.28 -10.40
C LYS A 148 28.79 3.71 -10.60
N ASN A 149 29.33 3.81 -11.82
CA ASN A 149 30.67 3.33 -12.18
C ASN A 149 30.89 1.88 -11.72
N CYS A 150 30.00 1.00 -12.17
CA CYS A 150 29.99 -0.43 -11.91
C CYS A 150 30.57 -1.18 -13.11
N ASP A 151 31.22 -2.31 -12.83
CA ASP A 151 31.96 -3.07 -13.85
C ASP A 151 31.06 -4.08 -14.58
N SER A 152 29.88 -4.37 -14.03
CA SER A 152 28.90 -5.30 -14.62
C SER A 152 27.45 -4.86 -14.42
N GLU A 153 26.55 -5.29 -15.32
CA GLU A 153 25.11 -5.09 -15.18
C GLU A 153 24.54 -5.74 -13.91
N ARG A 154 25.11 -6.89 -13.50
CA ARG A 154 24.77 -7.57 -12.26
C ARG A 154 25.07 -6.68 -11.05
N GLU A 155 26.26 -6.07 -11.01
CA GLU A 155 26.63 -5.13 -9.95
C GLU A 155 25.73 -3.89 -9.97
N HIS A 156 25.49 -3.29 -11.15
CA HIS A 156 24.61 -2.13 -11.30
C HIS A 156 23.24 -2.38 -10.68
N THR A 157 22.63 -3.51 -11.07
CA THR A 157 21.27 -3.88 -10.66
C THR A 157 21.18 -4.09 -9.15
N LEU A 158 22.16 -4.79 -8.56
CA LEU A 158 22.23 -4.98 -7.11
C LEU A 158 22.50 -3.67 -6.38
N GLY A 159 23.35 -2.80 -6.93
CA GLY A 159 23.66 -1.50 -6.36
C GLY A 159 22.44 -0.58 -6.31
N VAL A 160 21.64 -0.54 -7.39
CA VAL A 160 20.37 0.21 -7.43
C VAL A 160 19.39 -0.36 -6.41
N TRP A 161 19.28 -1.69 -6.34
CA TRP A 161 18.37 -2.35 -5.41
C TRP A 161 18.73 -2.09 -3.94
N VAL A 162 20.00 -2.23 -3.56
CA VAL A 162 20.49 -1.93 -2.20
C VAL A 162 20.28 -0.45 -1.86
N HIS A 163 20.54 0.46 -2.81
CA HIS A 163 20.29 1.87 -2.61
C HIS A 163 18.81 2.14 -2.31
N ALA A 164 17.89 1.53 -3.07
CA ALA A 164 16.46 1.64 -2.83
C ALA A 164 16.04 1.09 -1.46
N GLN A 165 16.58 -0.06 -1.02
CA GLN A 165 16.29 -0.59 0.33
C GLN A 165 16.76 0.38 1.44
N ARG A 166 17.94 1.00 1.28
CA ARG A 166 18.45 1.98 2.24
C ARG A 166 17.57 3.23 2.33
N GLN A 167 17.07 3.72 1.20
CA GLN A 167 16.14 4.85 1.19
C GLN A 167 14.84 4.50 1.91
N LYS A 168 14.24 3.34 1.59
CA LYS A 168 13.03 2.86 2.27
C LYS A 168 13.23 2.71 3.78
N HIS A 169 14.36 2.16 4.21
CA HIS A 169 14.67 2.04 5.64
C HIS A 169 14.79 3.41 6.32
N ARG A 170 15.47 4.37 5.69
CA ARG A 170 15.58 5.75 6.23
C ARG A 170 14.25 6.46 6.35
N HIS A 171 13.31 6.16 5.46
CA HIS A 171 11.94 6.71 5.50
C HIS A 171 10.99 5.91 6.40
N GLY A 172 11.44 4.81 7.01
CA GLY A 172 10.58 3.94 7.82
C GLY A 172 9.54 3.15 7.02
N GLU A 173 9.72 3.05 5.69
CA GLU A 173 8.81 2.37 4.76
C GLU A 173 9.19 0.90 4.51
N LEU A 174 10.33 0.46 5.04
CA LEU A 174 10.78 -0.92 4.90
C LEU A 174 10.19 -1.78 6.03
N GLU A 175 9.50 -2.86 5.66
CA GLU A 175 8.93 -3.83 6.60
C GLU A 175 9.99 -4.38 7.56
N ALA A 176 9.66 -4.47 8.84
CA ALA A 176 10.59 -4.91 9.88
C ALA A 176 11.15 -6.33 9.63
N GLU A 177 10.36 -7.22 9.02
CA GLU A 177 10.81 -8.56 8.63
C GLU A 177 11.91 -8.50 7.55
N LYS A 178 11.73 -7.63 6.55
CA LYS A 178 12.72 -7.42 5.48
C LYS A 178 14.02 -6.83 6.01
N VAL A 179 13.95 -5.95 7.01
CA VAL A 179 15.13 -5.44 7.72
C VAL A 179 15.87 -6.58 8.42
N LYS A 180 15.17 -7.40 9.22
CA LYS A 180 15.77 -8.55 9.91
C LYS A 180 16.42 -9.54 8.95
N LEU A 181 15.77 -9.82 7.82
CA LEU A 181 16.32 -10.70 6.78
C LEU A 181 17.61 -10.12 6.17
N LEU A 182 17.63 -8.82 5.86
CA LEU A 182 18.83 -8.16 5.35
C LEU A 182 19.96 -8.11 6.38
N ASP A 183 19.65 -7.82 7.64
CA ASP A 183 20.65 -7.77 8.73
C ASP A 183 21.26 -9.16 8.99
N THR A 184 20.46 -10.22 8.87
CA THR A 184 20.92 -11.61 9.03
C THR A 184 21.73 -12.07 7.83
N ALA A 185 21.23 -11.86 6.61
CA ALA A 185 21.82 -12.41 5.40
C ALA A 185 23.04 -11.62 4.91
N VAL A 186 23.07 -10.30 5.13
CA VAL A 186 24.12 -9.40 4.64
C VAL A 186 24.40 -8.31 5.68
N PRO A 187 25.08 -8.65 6.79
CA PRO A 187 25.39 -7.69 7.84
C PRO A 187 26.21 -6.51 7.30
N GLY A 188 25.87 -5.29 7.75
CA GLY A 188 26.51 -4.05 7.30
C GLY A 188 25.93 -3.44 6.01
N TRP A 189 24.85 -4.00 5.46
CA TRP A 189 24.20 -3.48 4.25
C TRP A 189 23.72 -2.02 4.39
N GLN A 190 23.49 -1.52 5.61
CA GLN A 190 23.06 -0.15 5.86
C GLN A 190 24.19 0.88 5.67
N ALA A 191 25.40 0.56 6.13
CA ALA A 191 26.57 1.44 6.05
C ALA A 191 27.19 1.44 4.64
N GLY A 192 27.15 0.30 3.96
CA GLY A 192 27.80 0.12 2.66
C GLY A 192 29.32 0.25 2.74
N ARG A 193 29.97 0.49 1.59
CA ARG A 193 31.39 0.83 1.52
C ARG A 193 31.62 2.08 2.38
N THR A 194 32.36 1.94 3.48
CA THR A 194 32.95 3.08 4.18
C THR A 194 33.75 3.84 3.13
N ARG A 195 33.38 5.10 2.85
CA ARG A 195 34.25 5.99 2.09
C ARG A 195 35.56 6.04 2.87
N GLY A 196 36.58 5.35 2.37
CA GLY A 196 37.93 5.55 2.85
C GLY A 196 38.18 7.05 2.77
N ARG A 197 38.32 7.70 3.93
CA ARG A 197 39.28 8.80 4.02
C ARG A 197 40.59 8.15 3.61
N LEU A 198 41.00 8.37 2.37
CA LEU A 198 42.41 8.30 2.04
C LEU A 198 43.07 9.33 2.96
N THR A 199 43.72 8.86 4.02
CA THR A 199 44.73 9.64 4.72
C THR A 199 45.78 9.96 3.65
N ARG A 200 45.75 11.20 3.15
CA ARG A 200 46.87 11.75 2.39
C ARG A 200 48.09 11.68 3.32
N ARG A 201 49.16 11.13 2.77
CA ARG A 201 50.49 10.94 3.39
C ARG A 201 50.90 12.09 4.31
#